data_AF-K1N5Y0-F1
#
_entry.id   AF-K1N5Y0-F1
#
_cell.length_a   1.000
_cell.length_b   1.000
_cell.length_c   1.000
_cell.angle_alpha   90.00
_cell.angle_beta   90.00
_cell.angle_gamma   90.00
#
_symmetry.space_group_name_H-M   'P 1'
#
loop_
_entity.id
_entity.type
_entity.pdbx_description
1 polymer ?
#
loop_
_entity_poly.entity_id
_entity_poly.type
_entity_poly.pdbx_seq_one_letter_code
_entity_poly.pdbx_strand_id
1 'polypeptide(L)'
;MGSLSDDLKNLIVAFQTAPCGMNQTDVMNLVVVKDEGLRNKIKEKTDNACYNAPVLFVINTKKDSMFGERDASCAAENIMLAATDLGLGSVYVMGGAVRLNDAGELQKELGIDPAFQTSVIVPVGKIAEKPEETDRSNRYQVTIY
;
A
#
# COMPACT_ATOMS: atom_id res chain seq x y z
N MET A 1 -1.53 -23.28 -10.21
CA MET A 1 -1.74 -22.65 -8.90
C MET A 1 -0.40 -22.03 -8.53
N GLY A 2 -0.19 -20.75 -8.84
CA GLY A 2 1.06 -20.06 -8.53
C GLY A 2 1.29 -20.12 -7.03
N SER A 3 2.47 -20.53 -6.57
CA SER A 3 2.82 -20.37 -5.18
C SER A 3 2.88 -18.88 -4.87
N LEU A 4 2.57 -18.50 -3.63
CA LEU A 4 2.58 -17.14 -3.07
C LEU A 4 3.85 -16.29 -3.42
N SER A 5 4.91 -16.94 -3.92
CA SER A 5 6.13 -16.35 -4.46
C SER A 5 5.99 -15.63 -5.80
N ASP A 6 5.13 -16.07 -6.70
CA ASP A 6 5.02 -15.45 -8.04
C ASP A 6 4.00 -14.30 -8.02
N ASP A 7 2.88 -14.49 -7.33
CA ASP A 7 1.90 -13.43 -7.05
C ASP A 7 2.57 -12.23 -6.37
N LEU A 8 3.40 -12.48 -5.35
CA LEU A 8 4.14 -11.42 -4.67
C LEU A 8 5.10 -10.67 -5.59
N LYS A 9 5.78 -11.37 -6.50
CA LYS A 9 6.65 -10.72 -7.49
C LYS A 9 5.83 -9.81 -8.40
N ASN A 10 4.68 -10.27 -8.88
CA ASN A 10 3.81 -9.47 -9.74
C ASN A 10 3.31 -8.20 -9.03
N LEU A 11 2.95 -8.29 -7.74
CA LEU A 11 2.58 -7.13 -6.93
C LEU A 11 3.75 -6.15 -6.73
N ILE A 12 4.96 -6.65 -6.52
CA ILE A 12 6.17 -5.81 -6.42
C ILE A 12 6.47 -5.14 -7.77
N VAL A 13 6.32 -5.87 -8.89
CA VAL A 13 6.48 -5.30 -10.23
C VAL A 13 5.47 -4.19 -10.46
N ALA A 14 4.21 -4.37 -10.04
CA ALA A 14 3.17 -3.34 -10.17
C ALA A 14 3.54 -2.03 -9.44
N PHE A 15 4.17 -2.13 -8.26
CA PHE A 15 4.77 -0.97 -7.59
C PHE A 15 5.93 -0.37 -8.40
N GLN A 16 6.87 -1.20 -8.85
CA GLN A 16 8.08 -0.73 -9.56
C GLN A 16 7.77 -0.08 -10.92
N THR A 17 6.66 -0.43 -11.55
CA THR A 17 6.21 0.15 -12.82
C THR A 17 5.34 1.41 -12.65
N ALA A 18 5.12 1.87 -11.41
CA ALA A 18 4.38 3.10 -11.18
C ALA A 18 5.09 4.31 -11.81
N PRO A 19 4.34 5.27 -12.38
CA PRO A 19 4.93 6.52 -12.82
C PRO A 19 5.50 7.29 -11.61
N CYS A 20 6.51 8.13 -11.83
CA CYS A 20 7.02 9.05 -10.81
C CYS A 20 7.14 10.47 -11.37
N GLY A 21 6.76 11.45 -10.54
CA GLY A 21 6.84 12.86 -10.88
C GLY A 21 8.26 13.26 -11.26
N MET A 22 8.41 13.94 -12.40
CA MET A 22 9.70 14.41 -12.92
C MET A 22 10.79 13.32 -13.02
N ASN A 23 10.40 12.04 -13.15
CA ASN A 23 11.31 10.89 -13.15
C ASN A 23 12.17 10.77 -11.87
N GLN A 24 11.69 11.29 -10.74
CA GLN A 24 12.40 11.25 -9.45
C GLN A 24 12.16 9.91 -8.74
N THR A 25 12.82 8.85 -9.21
CA THR A 25 12.59 7.47 -8.72
C THR A 25 13.04 7.21 -7.28
N ASP A 26 13.81 8.13 -6.68
CA ASP A 26 14.31 8.02 -5.31
C ASP A 26 13.37 8.65 -4.27
N VAL A 27 12.19 9.13 -4.69
CA VAL A 27 11.20 9.79 -3.85
C VAL A 27 10.35 8.80 -3.06
N MET A 28 10.23 7.57 -3.54
CA MET A 28 9.44 6.50 -2.93
C MET A 28 10.32 5.31 -2.53
N ASN A 29 9.94 4.63 -1.45
CA ASN A 29 10.38 3.27 -1.19
C ASN A 29 9.19 2.38 -0.81
N LEU A 30 9.39 1.07 -0.96
CA LEU A 30 8.41 0.05 -0.57
C LEU A 30 9.03 -0.85 0.50
N VAL A 31 8.31 -1.01 1.61
CA VAL A 31 8.58 -2.07 2.60
C VAL A 31 7.48 -3.12 2.50
N VAL A 32 7.87 -4.36 2.18
CA VAL A 32 6.94 -5.50 2.09
C VAL A 32 7.01 -6.31 3.39
N VAL A 33 5.97 -6.25 4.21
CA VAL A 33 5.92 -6.91 5.51
C VAL A 33 5.16 -8.23 5.40
N LYS A 34 5.90 -9.33 5.47
CA LYS A 34 5.36 -10.71 5.56
C LYS A 34 5.48 -11.29 6.96
N ASP A 35 6.53 -10.87 7.68
CA ASP A 35 6.81 -11.35 9.03
C ASP A 35 5.61 -11.14 9.95
N GLU A 36 5.19 -12.21 10.62
CA GLU A 36 4.01 -12.19 11.47
C GLU A 36 4.19 -11.31 12.70
N GLY A 37 5.39 -11.29 13.28
CA GLY A 37 5.71 -10.43 14.43
C GLY A 37 5.58 -8.95 14.10
N LEU A 38 6.17 -8.52 12.98
CA LEU A 38 6.04 -7.14 12.49
C LEU A 38 4.60 -6.79 12.12
N ARG A 39 3.86 -7.70 11.48
CA ARG A 39 2.43 -7.49 11.19
C ARG A 39 1.59 -7.33 12.46
N ASN A 40 1.89 -8.09 13.51
CA ASN A 40 1.21 -7.97 14.81
C ASN A 40 1.50 -6.62 15.49
N LYS A 41 2.75 -6.16 15.46
CA LYS A 41 3.11 -4.81 15.95
C LYS A 41 2.39 -3.70 15.18
N ILE A 42 2.34 -3.80 13.84
CA ILE A 42 1.59 -2.85 13.00
C ILE A 42 0.10 -2.91 13.34
N LYS A 43 -0.47 -4.11 13.49
CA LYS A 43 -1.87 -4.30 13.88
C LYS A 43 -2.19 -3.61 15.20
N GLU A 44 -1.40 -3.84 16.24
CA GLU A 44 -1.58 -3.19 17.56
C GLU A 44 -1.50 -1.68 17.45
N LYS A 45 -0.49 -1.16 16.76
CA LYS A 45 -0.29 0.29 16.62
C LYS A 45 -1.40 0.96 15.79
N THR A 46 -1.92 0.28 14.79
CA THR A 46 -2.89 0.85 13.84
C THR A 46 -4.35 0.61 14.20
N ASP A 47 -4.62 -0.05 15.33
CA ASP A 47 -5.95 -0.54 15.73
C ASP A 47 -6.57 -1.47 14.68
N ASN A 48 -5.77 -2.44 14.23
CA ASN A 48 -6.12 -3.44 13.22
C ASN A 48 -6.60 -2.85 11.87
N ALA A 49 -6.10 -1.68 11.47
CA ALA A 49 -6.45 -1.07 10.19
C ALA A 49 -6.05 -1.93 8.95
N CYS A 50 -5.25 -2.97 9.14
CA CYS A 50 -4.76 -3.85 8.08
C CYS A 50 -5.51 -5.19 7.96
N TYR A 51 -6.63 -5.38 8.66
CA TYR A 51 -7.57 -6.50 8.50
C TYR A 51 -6.94 -7.91 8.57
N ASN A 52 -5.89 -8.09 9.38
CA ASN A 52 -5.11 -9.34 9.47
C ASN A 52 -4.55 -9.86 8.12
N ALA A 53 -4.34 -9.00 7.13
CA ALA A 53 -3.80 -9.42 5.84
C ALA A 53 -2.42 -10.12 6.02
N PRO A 54 -2.13 -11.18 5.24
CA PRO A 54 -0.87 -11.92 5.32
C PRO A 54 0.34 -11.14 4.78
N VAL A 55 0.11 -10.12 3.95
CA VAL A 55 1.16 -9.27 3.37
C VAL A 55 0.72 -7.81 3.44
N LEU A 56 1.62 -6.93 3.89
CA LEU A 56 1.41 -5.48 3.86
C LEU A 56 2.43 -4.83 2.93
N PHE A 57 1.96 -3.99 2.02
CA PHE A 57 2.80 -3.12 1.21
C PHE A 57 2.78 -1.73 1.84
N VAL A 58 3.85 -1.39 2.55
CA VAL A 58 4.01 -0.11 3.24
C VAL A 58 4.79 0.81 2.32
N ILE A 59 4.08 1.74 1.67
CA ILE A 59 4.66 2.68 0.70
C ILE A 59 5.02 3.96 1.45
N ASN A 60 6.29 4.33 1.40
CA ASN A 60 6.80 5.53 2.06
C ASN A 60 7.36 6.50 1.01
N THR A 61 7.28 7.78 1.34
CA THR A 61 7.73 8.88 0.47
C THR A 61 8.64 9.81 1.26
N LYS A 62 9.60 10.45 0.59
CA LYS A 62 10.37 11.55 1.19
C LYS A 62 9.43 12.64 1.72
N LYS A 63 9.66 13.10 2.95
CA LYS A 63 8.80 14.08 3.66
C LYS A 63 8.66 15.42 2.91
N ASP A 64 9.71 15.86 2.24
CA ASP A 64 9.73 17.14 1.53
C ASP A 64 9.40 17.03 0.03
N SER A 65 8.89 15.88 -0.41
CA SER A 65 8.58 15.69 -1.82
C SER A 65 7.28 16.37 -2.24
N MET A 66 7.35 17.14 -3.32
CA MET A 66 6.19 17.74 -3.97
C MET A 66 5.25 16.71 -4.63
N PHE A 67 5.76 15.52 -4.97
CA PHE A 67 5.04 14.50 -5.73
C PHE A 67 4.80 13.21 -4.94
N GLY A 68 5.45 13.04 -3.78
CA GLY A 68 5.49 11.77 -3.04
C GLY A 68 4.12 11.11 -2.85
N GLU A 69 3.14 11.83 -2.30
CA GLU A 69 1.81 11.27 -2.06
C GLU A 69 1.06 10.89 -3.35
N ARG A 70 1.27 11.65 -4.44
CA ARG A 70 0.66 11.37 -5.75
C ARG A 70 1.26 10.09 -6.35
N ASP A 71 2.59 10.01 -6.33
CA ASP A 71 3.33 8.84 -6.81
C ASP A 71 2.94 7.58 -5.99
N ALA A 72 2.84 7.71 -4.66
CA ALA A 72 2.43 6.62 -3.78
C ALA A 72 1.00 6.16 -4.04
N SER A 73 0.08 7.10 -4.36
CA SER A 73 -1.30 6.78 -4.71
C SER A 73 -1.38 5.98 -6.02
N CYS A 74 -0.61 6.36 -7.04
CA CYS A 74 -0.52 5.60 -8.28
C CYS A 74 0.07 4.21 -8.05
N ALA A 75 1.14 4.11 -7.25
CA ALA A 75 1.76 2.83 -6.95
C ALA A 75 0.84 1.89 -6.15
N ALA A 76 0.08 2.44 -5.19
CA ALA A 76 -0.92 1.68 -4.45
C ALA A 76 -2.04 1.17 -5.36
N GLU A 77 -2.58 2.01 -6.25
CA GLU A 77 -3.60 1.60 -7.22
C GLU A 77 -3.10 0.47 -8.13
N ASN A 78 -1.86 0.57 -8.64
CA ASN A 78 -1.26 -0.50 -9.43
C ASN A 78 -1.22 -1.84 -8.66
N ILE A 79 -0.80 -1.83 -7.39
CA ILE A 79 -0.79 -3.03 -6.54
C ILE A 79 -2.22 -3.57 -6.37
N MET A 80 -3.22 -2.71 -6.13
CA MET A 80 -4.60 -3.14 -5.92
C MET A 80 -5.25 -3.74 -7.17
N LEU A 81 -4.95 -3.18 -8.35
CA LEU A 81 -5.39 -3.74 -9.63
C LEU A 81 -4.73 -5.09 -9.91
N ALA A 82 -3.41 -5.21 -9.70
CA ALA A 82 -2.69 -6.47 -9.85
C ALA A 82 -3.18 -7.54 -8.85
N ALA A 83 -3.48 -7.14 -7.60
CA ALA A 83 -4.08 -8.04 -6.62
C ALA A 83 -5.45 -8.53 -7.09
N THR A 84 -6.26 -7.66 -7.66
CA THR A 84 -7.58 -8.01 -8.21
C THR A 84 -7.47 -9.02 -9.35
N ASP A 85 -6.54 -8.83 -10.29
CA ASP A 85 -6.29 -9.77 -11.40
C ASP A 85 -5.85 -11.17 -10.92
N LEU A 86 -5.12 -11.20 -9.80
CA LEU A 86 -4.72 -12.44 -9.11
C LEU A 86 -5.84 -13.06 -8.24
N GLY A 87 -7.02 -12.45 -8.18
CA GLY A 87 -8.14 -12.91 -7.34
C GLY A 87 -7.93 -12.67 -5.83
N LEU A 88 -7.07 -11.72 -5.46
CA LEU A 88 -6.80 -11.31 -4.09
C LEU A 88 -7.61 -10.06 -3.71
N GLY A 89 -7.84 -9.89 -2.41
CA GLY A 89 -8.43 -8.69 -1.83
C GLY A 89 -7.33 -7.70 -1.42
N SER A 90 -7.61 -6.42 -1.58
CA SER A 90 -6.72 -5.33 -1.17
C SER A 90 -7.51 -4.10 -0.72
N VAL A 91 -6.90 -3.24 0.10
CA VAL A 91 -7.52 -2.00 0.61
C VAL A 91 -6.49 -0.87 0.65
N TYR A 92 -6.89 0.34 0.28
CA TYR A 92 -6.09 1.55 0.42
C TYR A 92 -6.22 2.12 1.85
N VAL A 93 -5.17 2.03 2.67
CA VAL A 93 -5.24 2.38 4.11
C VAL A 93 -4.34 3.57 4.45
N MET A 94 -4.95 4.76 4.59
CA MET A 94 -4.25 5.96 5.11
C MET A 94 -4.27 6.08 6.63
N GLY A 95 -5.39 5.72 7.29
CA GLY A 95 -5.49 5.86 8.75
C GLY A 95 -4.44 5.02 9.50
N GLY A 96 -4.12 3.83 8.97
CA GLY A 96 -3.01 3.02 9.47
C GLY A 96 -1.64 3.62 9.19
N ALA A 97 -1.43 4.24 8.02
CA ALA A 97 -0.18 4.93 7.69
C ALA A 97 0.11 6.08 8.66
N VAL A 98 -0.90 6.90 8.98
CA VAL A 98 -0.79 7.99 9.96
C VAL A 98 -0.36 7.46 11.34
N ARG A 99 -1.03 6.41 11.84
CA ARG A 99 -0.67 5.80 13.14
C ARG A 99 0.71 5.16 13.14
N LEU A 100 1.14 4.59 12.01
CA LEU A 100 2.49 4.04 11.87
C LEU A 100 3.55 5.14 11.90
N ASN A 101 3.23 6.33 11.35
CA ASN A 101 4.14 7.47 11.42
C ASN A 101 4.42 7.91 12.87
N ASP A 102 3.46 7.77 13.77
CA ASP A 102 3.60 8.02 15.21
C ASP A 102 4.36 6.90 15.97
N ALA A 103 4.91 5.90 15.27
CA ALA A 103 5.59 4.75 15.85
C ALA A 103 7.08 4.71 15.45
N GLY A 104 7.85 5.70 15.89
CA GLY A 104 9.27 5.86 15.49
C GLY A 104 10.12 4.59 15.64
N GLU A 105 10.01 3.87 16.77
CA GLU A 105 10.76 2.61 16.97
C GLU A 105 10.33 1.51 15.99
N LEU A 106 9.04 1.41 15.68
CA LEU A 106 8.53 0.43 14.71
C LEU A 106 8.94 0.80 13.28
N GLN A 107 8.93 2.09 12.92
CA GLN A 107 9.45 2.54 11.62
C GLN A 107 10.93 2.19 11.46
N LYS A 108 11.73 2.40 12.51
CA LYS A 108 13.14 2.02 12.53
C LYS A 108 13.33 0.51 12.40
N GLU A 109 12.53 -0.29 13.09
CA GLU A 109 12.55 -1.75 12.99
C GLU A 109 12.17 -2.23 11.57
N LEU A 110 11.25 -1.53 10.91
CA LEU A 110 10.89 -1.74 9.50
C LEU A 110 11.95 -1.27 8.50
N GLY A 111 13.04 -0.65 8.98
CA GLY A 111 14.12 -0.13 8.13
C GLY A 111 13.71 1.10 7.30
N ILE A 112 12.67 1.83 7.73
CA ILE A 112 12.24 3.07 7.05
C ILE A 112 13.22 4.18 7.40
N ASP A 113 13.82 4.78 6.37
CA ASP A 113 14.74 5.90 6.54
C ASP A 113 14.01 7.13 7.16
N PRO A 114 14.58 7.83 8.15
CA PRO A 114 13.93 8.97 8.80
C PRO A 114 13.56 10.14 7.87
N ALA A 115 14.16 10.23 6.68
CA ALA A 115 13.78 11.19 5.64
C ALA A 115 12.45 10.85 4.97
N PHE A 116 11.93 9.64 5.18
CA PHE A 116 10.67 9.15 4.65
C PHE A 116 9.57 9.15 5.70
N GLN A 117 8.33 9.12 5.22
CA GLN A 117 7.12 8.88 6.00
C GLN A 117 6.24 7.87 5.27
N THR A 118 5.49 7.05 5.98
CA THR A 118 4.51 6.15 5.37
C THR A 118 3.33 6.97 4.85
N SER A 119 3.07 6.89 3.54
CA SER A 119 1.95 7.60 2.91
C SER A 119 0.70 6.73 2.82
N VAL A 120 0.88 5.44 2.55
CA VAL A 120 -0.20 4.47 2.42
C VAL A 120 0.27 3.06 2.76
N ILE A 121 -0.60 2.30 3.40
CA ILE A 121 -0.45 0.86 3.55
C ILE A 121 -1.47 0.17 2.65
N VAL A 122 -1.03 -0.82 1.87
CA VAL A 122 -1.92 -1.69 1.08
C VAL A 122 -1.82 -3.11 1.65
N PRO A 123 -2.76 -3.52 2.53
CA PRO A 123 -2.88 -4.90 2.95
C PRO A 123 -3.39 -5.75 1.79
N VAL A 124 -2.78 -6.91 1.54
CA VAL A 124 -3.19 -7.84 0.47
C VAL A 124 -3.32 -9.25 1.03
N GLY A 125 -4.41 -9.93 0.66
CA GLY A 125 -4.70 -11.29 1.13
C GLY A 125 -5.79 -11.99 0.33
N LYS A 126 -6.12 -13.23 0.73
CA LYS A 126 -7.27 -13.93 0.16
C LYS A 126 -8.56 -13.20 0.53
N ILE A 127 -9.47 -13.09 -0.43
CA ILE A 127 -10.80 -12.51 -0.22
C ILE A 127 -11.57 -13.41 0.75
N ALA A 128 -11.92 -12.89 1.91
CA ALA A 128 -12.75 -13.60 2.89
C ALA A 128 -14.24 -13.51 2.56
N GLU A 129 -14.66 -12.34 2.07
CA GLU A 129 -16.03 -12.03 1.68
C GLU A 129 -15.98 -11.16 0.42
N LYS A 130 -16.82 -11.45 -0.57
CA LYS A 130 -16.95 -10.61 -1.75
C LYS A 130 -17.97 -9.50 -1.43
N PRO A 131 -17.56 -8.22 -1.41
CA PRO A 131 -18.51 -7.14 -1.22
C PRO A 131 -19.49 -7.10 -2.39
N GLU A 132 -20.71 -6.65 -2.13
CA GLU A 132 -21.68 -6.38 -3.20
C GLU A 132 -21.14 -5.29 -4.13
N GLU A 133 -21.34 -5.49 -5.44
CA GLU A 133 -21.01 -4.47 -6.43
C GLU A 133 -21.89 -3.24 -6.21
N THR A 134 -21.26 -2.07 -6.16
CA THR A 134 -21.95 -0.79 -6.02
C THR A 134 -21.83 -0.01 -7.31
N ASP A 135 -22.95 0.51 -7.83
CA ASP A 135 -22.91 1.42 -8.96
C ASP A 135 -22.22 2.73 -8.52
N ARG A 136 -21.08 3.03 -9.15
CA ARG A 136 -20.26 4.21 -8.90
C ARG A 136 -20.20 5.16 -10.10
N SER A 137 -21.03 4.94 -11.12
CA SER A 137 -21.03 5.72 -12.37
C SER A 137 -21.18 7.24 -12.18
N ASN A 138 -21.85 7.66 -11.10
CA ASN A 138 -22.09 9.07 -10.77
C ASN A 138 -21.40 9.53 -9.47
N ARG A 139 -20.31 8.86 -9.06
CA ARG A 139 -19.61 9.16 -7.79
C ARG A 139 -18.91 10.52 -7.80
N TYR A 140 -18.45 10.97 -8.97
CA TYR A 140 -17.72 12.23 -9.14
C TYR A 140 -18.32 13.02 -10.31
N GLN A 141 -18.22 14.34 -10.25
CA GLN A 141 -18.65 15.21 -11.35
C GLN A 141 -17.74 15.01 -12.56
N VAL A 142 -18.34 14.76 -13.74
CA VAL A 142 -17.64 14.65 -15.02
C VAL A 142 -18.24 15.65 -16.00
N THR A 143 -17.38 16.49 -16.60
CA THR A 143 -17.77 17.48 -17.62
C THR A 143 -17.10 17.10 -18.95
N ILE A 144 -17.89 17.03 -20.02
CA ILE A 144 -17.44 16.73 -21.39
C ILE A 144 -17.78 17.96 -22.25
N TYR A 145 -16.82 18.42 -23.07
CA TYR A 145 -16.99 19.52 -24.04
C TYR A 145 -17.03 18.97 -25.47
#